data_AF-A0A7C7QAC6-F1
#
_entry.id   AF-A0A7C7QAC6-F1
#
_cell.length_a   1.000
_cell.length_b   1.000
_cell.length_c   1.000
_cell.angle_alpha   90.00
_cell.angle_beta   90.00
_cell.angle_gamma   90.00
#
_symmetry.space_group_name_H-M   'P 1'
#
loop_
_entity.id
_entity.type
_entity.pdbx_description
1 polymer ?
#
loop_
_entity_poly.entity_id
_entity_poly.type
_entity_poly.pdbx_seq_one_letter_code
_entity_poly.pdbx_strand_id
1 'polypeptide(L)'
;MAYVCIRVEGGLLSPDFLEGIHEQSGQKPADFTLRARRSLVDEISSVWSDVRSYYDAFDRRLKRAHGESTTTITREQWVIPLLEALGYRLAFQRRASIVNGRSYAISHRAVLDETAVDLEQAPPVHIVACDQDLGTRPPSGRGHLSPHALLQDYLNRTEHL
;
A
#
# COMPACT_ATOMS: atom_id res chain seq x y z
N MET A 1 -15.58 20.97 -11.93
CA MET A 1 -14.29 21.72 -12.07
C MET A 1 -13.23 20.82 -12.70
N ALA A 2 -12.27 21.34 -13.49
CA ALA A 2 -11.15 20.53 -13.98
C ALA A 2 -9.98 20.55 -12.97
N TYR A 3 -9.70 19.42 -12.33
CA TYR A 3 -8.58 19.29 -11.41
C TYR A 3 -7.27 19.14 -12.21
N VAL A 4 -6.38 20.13 -12.12
CA VAL A 4 -5.13 20.18 -12.90
C VAL A 4 -4.14 19.08 -12.50
N CYS A 5 -4.23 18.59 -11.26
CA CYS A 5 -3.30 17.62 -10.69
C CYS A 5 -3.94 16.26 -10.35
N ILE A 6 -5.19 16.01 -10.75
CA ILE A 6 -5.89 14.76 -10.44
C ILE A 6 -6.27 14.06 -11.75
N ARG A 7 -5.79 12.82 -11.90
CA ARG A 7 -6.25 11.90 -12.94
C ARG A 7 -6.98 10.74 -12.27
N VAL A 8 -8.26 10.59 -12.58
CA VAL A 8 -9.06 9.47 -12.09
C VAL A 8 -8.95 8.33 -13.09
N GLU A 9 -8.63 7.13 -12.60
CA GLU A 9 -8.60 5.90 -13.39
C GLU A 9 -9.72 4.96 -12.92
N GLY A 10 -10.45 4.37 -13.86
CA GLY A 10 -11.62 3.54 -13.56
C GLY A 10 -12.86 4.35 -13.20
N GLY A 11 -13.83 3.71 -12.52
CA GLY A 11 -15.15 4.29 -12.21
C GLY A 11 -15.49 4.40 -10.73
N LEU A 12 -14.56 4.09 -9.82
CA LEU A 12 -14.83 4.05 -8.38
C LEU A 12 -15.01 5.45 -7.78
N LEU A 13 -14.21 6.42 -8.22
CA LEU A 13 -14.24 7.80 -7.73
C LEU A 13 -14.85 8.69 -8.80
N SER A 14 -16.14 9.02 -8.67
CA SER A 14 -16.81 9.91 -9.63
C SER A 14 -16.27 11.35 -9.52
N PRO A 15 -16.43 12.18 -10.56
CA PRO A 15 -16.17 13.62 -10.45
C PRO A 15 -16.94 14.26 -9.28
N ASP A 16 -18.20 13.87 -9.08
CA ASP A 16 -19.05 14.36 -7.99
C ASP A 16 -18.49 14.01 -6.61
N PHE A 17 -17.85 12.85 -6.46
CA PHE A 17 -17.17 12.48 -5.22
C PHE A 17 -16.04 13.46 -4.90
N LEU A 18 -15.24 13.83 -5.91
CA LEU A 18 -14.14 14.80 -5.72
C LEU A 18 -14.67 16.19 -5.39
N GLU A 19 -15.81 16.58 -5.96
CA GLU A 19 -16.45 17.84 -5.64
C GLU A 19 -17.02 17.83 -4.21
N GLY A 20 -17.61 16.72 -3.75
CA GLY A 20 -18.25 16.65 -2.44
C GLY A 20 -17.35 16.27 -1.25
N ILE A 21 -16.14 15.74 -1.48
CA ILE A 21 -15.29 15.19 -0.40
C ILE A 21 -14.88 16.24 0.65
N HIS A 22 -14.68 17.48 0.22
CA HIS A 22 -14.25 18.57 1.09
C HIS A 22 -15.34 19.07 2.03
N GLU A 23 -16.61 18.79 1.71
CA GLU A 23 -17.77 19.14 2.53
C GLU A 23 -18.09 18.06 3.58
N GLN A 24 -17.45 16.89 3.49
CA GLN A 24 -17.65 15.79 4.42
C GLN A 24 -17.07 16.12 5.81
N SER A 25 -17.67 15.53 6.84
CA SER A 25 -17.07 15.51 8.18
C SER A 25 -15.76 14.73 8.20
N GLY A 26 -14.92 14.96 9.21
CA GLY A 26 -13.64 14.24 9.34
C GLY A 26 -12.45 14.93 8.65
N GLN A 27 -12.63 16.16 8.17
CA GLN A 27 -11.61 16.93 7.45
C GLN A 27 -10.83 17.92 8.34
N LYS A 28 -11.05 17.93 9.66
CA LYS A 28 -10.35 18.84 10.58
C LYS A 28 -9.03 18.20 11.03
N PRO A 29 -7.97 18.99 11.35
CA PRO A 29 -6.71 18.44 11.84
C PRO A 29 -6.85 17.44 13.00
N ALA A 30 -7.78 17.70 13.94
CA ALA A 30 -8.05 16.82 15.08
C ALA A 30 -8.56 15.43 14.67
N ASP A 31 -9.27 15.33 13.53
CA ASP A 31 -9.80 14.06 13.00
C ASP A 31 -8.67 13.15 12.51
N PHE A 32 -7.50 13.72 12.20
CA PHE A 32 -6.27 13.02 11.83
C PHE A 32 -5.28 12.88 12.99
N THR A 33 -5.75 13.04 14.25
CA THR A 33 -4.92 12.99 15.47
C THR A 33 -3.83 14.07 15.55
N LEU A 34 -3.94 15.14 14.75
CA LEU A 34 -2.98 16.23 14.77
C LEU A 34 -3.19 17.13 15.99
N ARG A 35 -2.08 17.58 16.58
CA ARG A 35 -2.13 18.56 17.69
C ARG A 35 -2.73 19.87 17.18
N ALA A 36 -3.50 20.55 18.04
CA ALA A 36 -4.28 21.75 17.69
C ALA A 36 -3.48 22.92 17.07
N ARG A 37 -2.14 22.91 17.14
CA ARG A 37 -1.26 23.94 16.55
C ARG A 37 -0.68 23.55 15.18
N ARG A 38 -0.90 22.33 14.70
CA ARG A 38 -0.35 21.85 13.41
C ARG A 38 -1.44 21.95 12.34
N SER A 39 -1.13 22.67 11.26
CA SER A 39 -2.01 22.73 10.08
C SER A 39 -1.99 21.39 9.35
N LEU A 40 -3.16 20.95 8.85
CA LEU A 40 -3.27 19.76 8.01
C LEU A 40 -2.41 19.88 6.74
N VAL A 41 -2.37 21.07 6.14
CA VAL A 41 -1.57 21.33 4.93
C VAL A 41 -0.07 21.24 5.23
N ASP A 42 0.37 21.73 6.38
CA ASP A 42 1.78 21.65 6.79
C ASP A 42 2.19 20.20 7.09
N GLU A 43 1.31 19.43 7.72
CA GLU A 43 1.52 17.99 7.91
C GLU A 43 1.66 17.27 6.57
N ILE A 44 0.69 17.45 5.66
CA ILE A 44 0.72 16.81 4.33
C ILE A 44 2.01 17.18 3.59
N SER A 45 2.41 18.46 3.64
CA SER A 45 3.64 18.92 3.00
C SER A 45 4.89 18.29 3.61
N SER A 46 4.92 18.13 4.94
CA SER A 46 5.99 17.45 5.66
C SER A 46 6.09 15.98 5.26
N VAL A 47 4.99 15.24 5.37
CA VAL A 47 4.93 13.81 5.02
C VAL A 47 5.28 13.58 3.54
N TRP A 48 4.81 14.46 2.65
CA TRP A 48 5.16 14.41 1.24
C TRP A 48 6.66 14.59 0.99
N SER A 49 7.30 15.52 1.72
CA SER A 49 8.76 15.71 1.65
C SER A 49 9.52 14.47 2.12
N ASP A 50 9.05 13.81 3.17
CA ASP A 50 9.63 12.56 3.69
C ASP A 50 9.49 11.43 2.67
N VAL A 51 8.28 11.21 2.14
CA VAL A 51 8.01 10.18 1.11
C VAL A 51 8.84 10.41 -0.15
N ARG A 52 8.98 11.65 -0.61
CA ARG A 52 9.85 11.98 -1.74
C ARG A 52 11.31 11.61 -1.46
N SER A 53 11.79 11.86 -0.25
CA SER A 53 13.14 11.50 0.17
C SER A 53 13.34 9.97 0.20
N TYR A 54 12.32 9.21 0.63
CA TYR A 54 12.32 7.75 0.57
C TYR A 54 12.39 7.25 -0.87
N TYR A 55 11.60 7.84 -1.77
CA TYR A 55 11.62 7.50 -3.20
C TYR A 55 13.00 7.75 -3.82
N ASP A 56 13.60 8.91 -3.57
CA ASP A 56 14.93 9.26 -4.11
C ASP A 56 16.01 8.30 -3.57
N ALA A 57 15.91 7.88 -2.31
CA ALA A 57 16.81 6.88 -1.74
C ALA A 57 16.61 5.50 -2.40
N PHE A 58 15.36 5.06 -2.55
CA PHE A 58 14.98 3.82 -3.22
C PHE A 58 15.48 3.79 -4.68
N ASP A 59 15.24 4.84 -5.47
CA ASP A 59 15.68 4.91 -6.87
C ASP A 59 17.21 4.84 -6.99
N ARG A 60 17.94 5.60 -6.16
CA ARG A 60 19.41 5.51 -6.09
C ARG A 60 19.89 4.13 -5.69
N ARG A 61 19.18 3.46 -4.77
CA ARG A 61 19.52 2.10 -4.35
C ARG A 61 19.30 1.09 -5.45
N LEU A 62 18.18 1.18 -6.15
CA LEU A 62 17.79 0.31 -7.24
C LEU A 62 18.82 0.39 -8.38
N LYS A 63 19.25 1.61 -8.73
CA LYS A 63 20.31 1.85 -9.73
C LYS A 63 21.68 1.24 -9.37
N ARG A 64 21.94 1.00 -8.09
CA ARG A 64 23.17 0.36 -7.58
C ARG A 64 22.99 -1.13 -7.25
N ALA A 65 21.81 -1.69 -7.49
CA ALA A 65 21.55 -3.09 -7.16
C ALA A 65 22.32 -4.00 -8.13
N HIS A 66 23.11 -4.92 -7.59
CA HIS A 66 23.90 -5.87 -8.38
C HIS A 66 23.65 -7.29 -7.88
N GLY A 67 22.80 -8.05 -8.58
CA GLY A 67 22.45 -9.43 -8.21
C GLY A 67 21.52 -9.55 -6.99
N GLU A 68 20.99 -8.44 -6.51
CA GLU A 68 20.11 -8.39 -5.35
C GLU A 68 18.64 -8.50 -5.75
N SER A 69 17.81 -8.99 -4.83
CA SER A 69 16.36 -9.06 -5.05
C SER A 69 15.75 -7.65 -5.12
N THR A 70 15.27 -7.26 -6.30
CA THR A 70 14.52 -6.01 -6.51
C THR A 70 13.22 -5.99 -5.69
N THR A 71 12.63 -7.15 -5.41
CA THR A 71 11.49 -7.28 -4.48
C THR A 71 11.86 -6.82 -3.07
N THR A 72 13.02 -7.25 -2.56
CA THR A 72 13.48 -6.83 -1.23
C THR A 72 13.75 -5.33 -1.19
N ILE A 73 14.43 -4.79 -2.21
CA ILE A 73 14.69 -3.34 -2.28
C ILE A 73 13.37 -2.55 -2.30
N THR A 74 12.41 -2.98 -3.14
CA THR A 74 11.08 -2.35 -3.25
C THR A 74 10.32 -2.41 -1.93
N ARG A 75 10.34 -3.55 -1.25
CA ARG A 75 9.67 -3.73 0.03
C ARG A 75 10.25 -2.84 1.12
N GLU A 76 11.55 -2.94 1.37
CA GLU A 76 12.19 -2.33 2.54
C GLU A 76 12.40 -0.82 2.37
N GLN A 77 12.68 -0.36 1.15
CA GLN A 77 13.08 1.04 0.93
C GLN A 77 11.99 1.91 0.33
N TRP A 78 10.88 1.31 -0.14
CA TRP A 78 9.79 2.05 -0.75
C TRP A 78 8.45 1.76 -0.10
N VAL A 79 7.95 0.52 -0.23
CA VAL A 79 6.55 0.22 0.14
C VAL A 79 6.31 0.28 1.65
N ILE A 80 7.21 -0.27 2.47
CA ILE A 80 7.09 -0.17 3.93
C ILE A 80 7.17 1.31 4.38
N PRO A 81 8.21 2.09 4.03
CA PRO A 81 8.29 3.50 4.42
C PRO A 81 7.10 4.35 3.96
N LEU A 82 6.59 4.11 2.74
CA LEU A 82 5.41 4.82 2.22
C LEU A 82 4.18 4.54 3.07
N LEU A 83 3.91 3.27 3.38
CA LEU A 83 2.73 2.88 4.15
C LEU A 83 2.84 3.33 5.61
N GLU A 84 4.03 3.29 6.20
CA GLU A 84 4.31 3.86 7.52
C GLU A 84 4.06 5.37 7.56
N ALA A 85 4.49 6.11 6.52
CA ALA A 85 4.21 7.54 6.40
C ALA A 85 2.71 7.85 6.28
N LEU A 86 1.91 6.91 5.77
CA LEU A 86 0.45 6.99 5.71
C LEU A 86 -0.25 6.49 6.99
N GLY A 87 0.52 6.11 8.02
CA GLY A 87 0.00 5.65 9.30
C GLY A 87 -0.31 4.15 9.37
N TYR A 88 -0.01 3.38 8.34
CA TYR A 88 -0.12 1.92 8.37
C TYR A 88 1.14 1.30 8.97
N ARG A 89 1.00 0.20 9.71
CA ARG A 89 2.14 -0.65 10.06
C ARG A 89 2.03 -1.95 9.29
N LEU A 90 3.15 -2.43 8.75
CA LEU A 90 3.17 -3.70 8.04
C LEU A 90 3.71 -4.83 8.91
N ALA A 91 2.87 -5.83 9.18
CA ALA A 91 3.26 -7.05 9.86
C ALA A 91 3.64 -8.12 8.83
N PHE A 92 4.87 -8.64 8.90
CA PHE A 92 5.34 -9.69 8.02
C PHE A 92 4.71 -11.05 8.34
N GLN A 93 4.17 -11.72 7.32
CA GLN A 93 3.61 -13.07 7.42
C GLN A 93 4.67 -14.11 7.05
N ARG A 94 5.15 -14.88 8.04
CA ARG A 94 6.16 -15.93 7.83
C ARG A 94 5.66 -17.12 7.00
N ARG A 95 4.35 -17.38 7.02
CA ARG A 95 3.72 -18.50 6.30
C ARG A 95 2.67 -17.95 5.35
N ALA A 96 2.58 -18.56 4.18
CA ALA A 96 1.52 -18.28 3.21
C ALA A 96 0.16 -18.65 3.81
N SER A 97 -0.85 -17.81 3.55
CA SER A 97 -2.24 -18.12 3.92
C SER A 97 -2.72 -19.33 3.12
N ILE A 98 -3.49 -20.22 3.76
CA ILE A 98 -4.11 -21.36 3.10
C ILE A 98 -5.62 -21.16 3.17
N VAL A 99 -6.27 -21.05 2.01
CA VAL A 99 -7.72 -20.86 1.92
C VAL A 99 -8.27 -21.92 0.97
N ASN A 100 -9.21 -22.74 1.44
CA ASN A 100 -9.81 -23.83 0.67
C ASN A 100 -8.75 -24.74 -0.01
N GLY A 101 -7.68 -25.07 0.74
CA GLY A 101 -6.59 -25.93 0.26
C GLY A 101 -5.60 -25.26 -0.71
N ARG A 102 -5.81 -23.98 -1.07
CA ARG A 102 -4.90 -23.21 -1.94
C ARG A 102 -3.99 -22.30 -1.11
N SER A 103 -2.71 -22.24 -1.48
CA SER A 103 -1.72 -21.38 -0.82
C SER A 103 -1.59 -20.02 -1.51
N TYR A 104 -1.54 -18.95 -0.72
CA TYR A 104 -1.40 -17.56 -1.14
C TYR A 104 -0.15 -16.95 -0.51
N ALA A 105 0.87 -16.69 -1.34
CA ALA A 105 2.13 -16.08 -0.91
C ALA A 105 2.02 -14.55 -0.74
N ILE A 106 1.11 -14.13 0.14
CA ILE A 106 0.95 -12.73 0.55
C ILE A 106 1.89 -12.50 1.73
N SER A 107 2.73 -11.46 1.63
CA SER A 107 3.87 -11.30 2.52
C SER A 107 3.58 -10.45 3.75
N HIS A 108 2.58 -9.56 3.70
CA HIS A 108 2.31 -8.61 4.78
C HIS A 108 0.82 -8.44 5.05
N ARG A 109 0.57 -7.85 6.22
CA ARG A 109 -0.72 -7.37 6.69
C ARG A 109 -0.60 -5.92 7.11
N ALA A 110 -1.58 -5.10 6.76
CA ALA A 110 -1.68 -3.73 7.27
C ALA A 110 -2.39 -3.75 8.63
N VAL A 111 -1.65 -3.49 9.70
CA VAL A 111 -2.17 -3.46 11.08
C VAL A 111 -2.20 -2.03 11.60
N LEU A 112 -3.20 -1.73 12.44
CA LEU A 112 -3.40 -0.41 13.04
C LEU A 112 -2.70 -0.29 14.41
N ASP A 113 -2.50 -1.40 15.13
CA ASP A 113 -1.86 -1.44 16.44
C ASP A 113 -1.02 -2.73 16.65
N GLU A 114 -0.15 -2.72 17.67
CA GLU A 114 0.65 -3.90 18.06
C GLU A 114 -0.20 -4.99 18.72
N THR A 115 -1.42 -4.63 19.11
CA THR A 115 -2.42 -5.46 19.80
C THR A 115 -3.38 -6.18 18.86
N ALA A 116 -3.21 -6.05 17.53
CA ALA A 116 -4.06 -6.70 16.55
C ALA A 116 -4.22 -8.20 16.87
N VAL A 117 -5.36 -8.53 17.48
CA VAL A 117 -5.67 -9.84 18.07
C VAL A 117 -5.76 -10.92 16.99
N ASP A 118 -5.90 -10.51 15.73
CA ASP A 118 -5.98 -11.41 14.59
C ASP A 118 -5.32 -10.82 13.33
N LEU A 119 -4.04 -11.16 13.12
CA LEU A 119 -3.31 -10.85 11.88
C LEU A 119 -3.99 -11.42 10.64
N GLU A 120 -4.83 -12.46 10.77
CA GLU A 120 -5.51 -13.04 9.62
C GLU A 120 -6.61 -12.10 9.11
N GLN A 121 -7.24 -11.30 9.98
CA GLN A 121 -8.29 -10.32 9.65
C GLN A 121 -7.76 -8.98 9.14
N ALA A 122 -6.49 -8.66 9.40
CA ALA A 122 -5.89 -7.45 8.88
C ALA A 122 -5.85 -7.46 7.33
N PRO A 123 -6.02 -6.29 6.67
CA PRO A 123 -5.98 -6.21 5.22
C PRO A 123 -4.69 -6.80 4.62
N PRO A 124 -4.78 -7.66 3.59
CA PRO A 124 -3.62 -8.25 2.93
C PRO A 124 -2.82 -7.21 2.15
N VAL A 125 -1.49 -7.26 2.26
CA VAL A 125 -0.58 -6.44 1.45
C VAL A 125 0.38 -7.35 0.70
N HIS A 126 0.20 -7.43 -0.62
CA HIS A 126 1.06 -8.21 -1.51
C HIS A 126 2.08 -7.30 -2.19
N ILE A 127 3.33 -7.38 -1.72
CA ILE A 127 4.43 -6.56 -2.23
C ILE A 127 5.25 -7.37 -3.22
N VAL A 128 5.45 -6.82 -4.41
CA VAL A 128 6.29 -7.39 -5.49
C VAL A 128 7.39 -6.41 -5.90
N ALA A 129 8.29 -6.84 -6.78
CA ALA A 129 9.33 -5.96 -7.30
C ALA A 129 8.74 -4.80 -8.12
N CYS A 130 9.41 -3.65 -8.10
CA CYS A 130 8.99 -2.45 -8.83
C CYS A 130 9.00 -2.62 -10.36
N ASP A 131 9.75 -3.59 -10.88
CA ASP A 131 9.83 -3.94 -12.30
C ASP A 131 8.90 -5.10 -12.69
N GLN A 132 8.16 -5.67 -11.74
CA GLN A 132 7.15 -6.69 -12.00
C GLN A 132 5.82 -6.03 -12.38
N ASP A 133 5.34 -6.30 -13.60
CA ASP A 133 3.99 -5.92 -14.00
C ASP A 133 2.94 -6.68 -13.17
N LEU A 134 1.99 -5.94 -12.59
CA LEU A 134 0.99 -6.48 -11.66
C LEU A 134 -0.09 -7.33 -12.34
N GLY A 135 -0.34 -7.11 -13.63
CA GLY A 135 -1.31 -7.83 -14.44
C GLY A 135 -0.72 -9.09 -15.09
N THR A 136 0.60 -9.18 -15.17
CA THR A 136 1.32 -10.24 -15.86
C THR A 136 1.79 -11.32 -14.90
N ARG A 137 1.79 -12.57 -15.38
CA ARG A 137 2.31 -13.70 -14.61
C ARG A 137 3.83 -13.55 -14.43
N PRO A 138 4.37 -13.82 -13.23
CA PRO A 138 5.81 -13.82 -13.03
C PRO A 138 6.49 -14.82 -13.98
N PRO A 139 7.60 -14.45 -14.63
CA PRO A 139 8.31 -15.36 -15.55
C PRO A 139 8.97 -16.54 -14.81
N SER A 140 9.18 -16.40 -13.50
CA SER A 140 9.77 -17.43 -12.63
C SER A 140 9.16 -17.36 -11.22
N GLY A 141 9.17 -18.49 -10.50
CA GLY A 141 8.63 -18.60 -9.15
C GLY A 141 7.40 -19.52 -9.02
N ARG A 142 6.86 -19.64 -7.80
CA ARG A 142 5.78 -20.59 -7.45
C ARG A 142 4.35 -20.14 -7.84
N GLY A 143 4.18 -18.99 -8.51
CA GLY A 143 2.87 -18.40 -8.76
C GLY A 143 2.37 -18.56 -10.20
N HIS A 144 1.25 -19.25 -10.40
CA HIS A 144 0.57 -19.33 -11.71
C HIS A 144 -0.34 -18.11 -12.02
N LEU A 145 -0.50 -17.21 -11.06
CA LEU A 145 -1.31 -15.99 -11.16
C LEU A 145 -0.43 -14.75 -11.19
N SER A 146 -0.90 -13.70 -11.84
CA SER A 146 -0.33 -12.37 -11.70
C SER A 146 -0.52 -11.85 -10.28
N PRO A 147 0.32 -10.91 -9.80
CA PRO A 147 0.17 -10.32 -8.47
C PRO A 147 -1.24 -9.81 -8.17
N HIS A 148 -1.87 -9.12 -9.13
CA HIS A 148 -3.24 -8.65 -9.01
C HIS A 148 -4.24 -9.80 -8.90
N ALA A 149 -4.15 -10.80 -9.78
CA ALA A 149 -5.07 -11.94 -9.77
C ALA A 149 -4.93 -12.80 -8.50
N LEU A 150 -3.71 -12.92 -7.96
CA LEU A 150 -3.46 -13.65 -6.71
C LEU A 150 -4.16 -12.97 -5.53
N LEU A 151 -4.03 -11.65 -5.41
CA LEU A 151 -4.68 -10.89 -4.33
C LEU A 151 -6.19 -10.87 -4.48
N GLN A 152 -6.71 -10.72 -5.71
CA GLN A 152 -8.14 -10.73 -5.96
C GLN A 152 -8.79 -12.09 -5.65
N ASP A 153 -8.16 -13.21 -6.07
CA ASP A 153 -8.66 -14.56 -5.77
C ASP A 153 -8.61 -14.84 -4.26
N TYR A 154 -7.61 -14.32 -3.54
CA TYR A 154 -7.57 -14.39 -2.07
C TYR A 154 -8.74 -13.65 -1.44
N LEU A 155 -8.93 -12.36 -1.77
CA LEU A 155 -10.01 -11.52 -1.22
C LEU A 155 -11.40 -12.11 -1.48
N ASN A 156 -11.64 -12.59 -2.70
CA ASN A 156 -12.92 -13.20 -3.08
C ASN A 156 -13.24 -14.48 -2.29
N ARG A 157 -12.23 -15.18 -1.75
CA ARG A 157 -12.41 -16.46 -1.06
C ARG A 157 -12.42 -16.35 0.45
N THR A 158 -11.83 -15.30 1.00
CA THR A 158 -11.85 -15.06 2.45
C THR A 158 -13.00 -14.17 2.87
N GLU A 159 -13.77 -13.61 1.92
CA GLU A 159 -14.76 -12.57 2.19
C GLU A 159 -14.16 -11.44 3.03
N HIS A 160 -12.87 -11.16 2.80
CA HIS A 160 -12.21 -9.99 3.40
C HIS A 160 -12.74 -8.76 2.68
N LEU A 161 -13.90 -8.27 3.14
CA LEU A 161 -14.49 -6.93 2.98
C LEU A 161 -15.94 -6.95 3.51
#